data_AF-A0A964RL37-F1
#
_entry.id   AF-A0A964RL37-F1
#
_cell.length_a   1.000
_cell.length_b   1.000
_cell.length_c   1.000
_cell.angle_alpha   90.00
_cell.angle_beta   90.00
_cell.angle_gamma   90.00
#
_symmetry.space_group_name_H-M   'P 1'
#
loop_
_entity.id
_entity.type
_entity.pdbx_description
1 polymer ?
#
loop_
_entity_poly.entity_id
_entity_poly.type
_entity_poly.pdbx_seq_one_letter_code
_entity_poly.pdbx_strand_id
1 'polypeptide(L)'
;MSGISMCLEQTPEVDYLKYSFLNSYDICNRVDLNEYYTYYNYLYFQDTLTPVDFIEIRWNDLLGDLAGMCTKTYSGTIIELNPIYLNKYPEEFPSIIVHEMIHLITLDHGDRFLEEVERISKLGLEINVYCKHNLSVEG
;
A
#
# COMPACT_ATOMS: atom_id res chain seq x y z
N MET A 1 -48.60 -1.48 -39.56
CA MET A 1 -47.14 -1.71 -39.59
C MET A 1 -46.50 -0.34 -39.79
N SER A 2 -45.60 0.21 -38.98
CA SER A 2 -44.94 -0.20 -37.75
C SER A 2 -44.82 1.05 -36.85
N GLY A 3 -44.95 0.86 -35.53
CA GLY A 3 -44.62 1.88 -34.55
C GLY A 3 -43.12 1.83 -34.27
N ILE A 4 -42.45 2.97 -34.30
CA ILE A 4 -41.08 3.10 -33.81
C ILE A 4 -41.19 3.40 -32.32
N SER A 5 -40.99 2.37 -31.51
CA SER A 5 -40.79 2.51 -30.06
C SER A 5 -39.33 2.86 -29.84
N MET A 6 -39.07 4.12 -29.51
CA MET A 6 -37.75 4.61 -29.14
C MET A 6 -37.54 4.22 -27.67
N CYS A 7 -36.79 3.15 -27.42
CA CYS A 7 -36.33 2.80 -26.08
C CYS A 7 -35.39 3.90 -25.61
N LEU A 8 -35.85 4.73 -24.68
CA LEU A 8 -34.98 5.58 -23.88
C LEU A 8 -34.17 4.66 -22.97
N GLU A 9 -32.90 4.44 -23.31
CA GLU A 9 -31.94 3.81 -22.41
C GLU A 9 -31.82 4.68 -21.16
N GLN A 10 -32.27 4.14 -20.03
CA GLN A 10 -32.06 4.74 -18.73
C GLN A 10 -30.56 4.65 -18.43
N THR A 11 -29.87 5.78 -18.49
CA THR A 11 -28.51 5.90 -17.95
C THR A 11 -28.56 5.58 -16.46
N PRO A 12 -27.69 4.70 -15.94
CA PRO A 12 -27.66 4.42 -14.50
C PRO A 12 -27.33 5.71 -13.75
N GLU A 13 -28.19 6.05 -12.79
CA GLU A 13 -28.01 7.18 -11.89
C GLU A 13 -26.74 6.91 -11.07
N VAL A 14 -25.64 7.58 -11.42
CA VAL A 14 -24.42 7.52 -10.64
C VAL A 14 -24.71 8.26 -9.34
N ASP A 15 -24.80 7.51 -8.23
CA ASP A 15 -24.95 8.08 -6.91
C ASP A 15 -23.66 8.83 -6.52
N TYR A 16 -23.58 10.09 -6.91
CA TYR A 16 -22.45 10.97 -6.67
C TYR A 16 -22.13 11.12 -5.18
N LEU A 17 -23.12 10.97 -4.30
CA LEU A 17 -22.90 11.02 -2.85
C LEU A 17 -22.18 9.76 -2.38
N LYS A 18 -22.63 8.58 -2.82
CA LYS A 18 -21.92 7.32 -2.55
C LYS A 18 -20.50 7.30 -3.16
N TYR A 19 -20.33 7.83 -4.37
CA TYR A 19 -19.02 7.94 -5.00
C TYR A 19 -18.10 8.90 -4.25
N SER A 20 -18.58 10.07 -3.84
CA SER A 20 -17.80 11.03 -3.03
C SER A 20 -17.45 10.48 -1.64
N PHE A 21 -18.37 9.73 -1.03
CA PHE A 21 -18.16 9.11 0.27
C PHE A 21 -17.12 7.99 0.18
N LEU A 22 -17.23 7.08 -0.78
CA LEU A 22 -16.24 6.03 -1.02
C LEU A 22 -14.87 6.62 -1.36
N ASN A 23 -14.82 7.69 -2.15
CA ASN A 23 -13.58 8.39 -2.49
C ASN A 23 -12.89 9.02 -1.25
N SER A 24 -13.66 9.48 -0.26
CA SER A 24 -13.09 10.00 0.99
C SER A 24 -12.49 8.94 1.92
N TYR A 25 -12.89 7.67 1.77
CA TYR A 25 -12.35 6.55 2.54
C TYR A 25 -11.20 5.83 1.83
N ASP A 26 -10.98 6.11 0.55
CA ASP A 26 -9.84 5.56 -0.18
C ASP A 26 -8.53 5.98 0.50
N ILE A 27 -7.70 5.01 0.86
CA ILE A 27 -6.41 5.21 1.49
C ILE A 27 -5.50 6.10 0.64
N CYS A 28 -5.61 6.02 -0.69
CA CYS A 28 -4.85 6.86 -1.62
C CYS A 28 -5.08 8.36 -1.39
N ASN A 29 -6.24 8.75 -0.87
CA ASN A 29 -6.59 10.14 -0.60
C ASN A 29 -6.30 10.58 0.84
N ARG A 30 -6.03 9.63 1.74
CA ARG A 30 -5.84 9.88 3.18
C ARG A 30 -4.39 9.76 3.63
N VAL A 31 -3.55 9.10 2.85
CA VAL A 31 -2.18 8.76 3.20
C VAL A 31 -1.22 9.38 2.19
N ASP A 32 -0.37 10.26 2.68
CA ASP A 32 0.82 10.71 1.97
C ASP A 32 1.96 9.72 2.24
N LEU A 33 2.31 8.92 1.23
CA LEU A 33 3.34 7.89 1.35
C LEU A 33 4.72 8.46 1.70
N ASN A 34 5.04 9.67 1.21
CA ASN A 34 6.34 10.29 1.44
C ASN A 34 6.45 10.80 2.88
N GLU A 35 5.38 11.39 3.41
CA GLU A 35 5.33 11.81 4.81
C GLU A 35 5.44 10.62 5.76
N TYR A 36 4.69 9.55 5.50
CA TYR A 36 4.75 8.34 6.33
C TYR A 36 6.09 7.62 6.24
N TYR A 37 6.70 7.53 5.05
CA TYR A 37 8.06 7.03 4.92
C TYR A 37 9.04 7.82 5.77
N THR A 38 9.01 9.16 5.67
CA THR A 38 9.88 10.05 6.43
C THR A 38 9.66 9.87 7.93
N TYR A 39 8.41 9.80 8.36
CA TYR A 39 8.04 9.57 9.77
C TYR A 39 8.57 8.24 10.30
N TYR A 40 8.42 7.15 9.55
CA TYR A 40 8.90 5.83 9.97
C TYR A 40 10.41 5.69 9.88
N ASN A 41 11.07 6.40 8.95
CA ASN A 41 12.53 6.45 8.85
C ASN A 41 13.10 7.06 10.13
N TYR A 42 12.52 8.18 10.57
CA TYR A 42 12.85 8.79 11.86
C TYR A 42 12.59 7.84 13.03
N LEU A 43 11.36 7.30 13.12
CA LEU A 43 10.91 6.55 14.28
C LEU A 43 11.65 5.21 14.47
N TYR A 44 11.87 4.46 13.40
CA TYR A 44 12.38 3.09 13.48
C TYR A 44 13.80 2.93 12.95
N PHE A 45 14.28 3.84 12.11
CA PHE A 45 15.58 3.72 11.45
C PHE A 45 16.53 4.88 11.75
N GLN A 46 16.15 5.81 12.64
CA GLN A 46 16.99 6.93 13.07
C GLN A 46 17.52 7.76 11.88
N ASP A 47 16.68 7.95 10.87
CA ASP A 47 17.01 8.68 9.63
C ASP A 47 18.21 8.09 8.84
N THR A 48 18.50 6.79 9.01
CA THR A 48 19.64 6.14 8.34
C THR A 48 19.30 5.56 6.97
N LEU A 49 18.01 5.42 6.62
CA LEU A 49 17.62 4.98 5.28
C LEU A 49 17.80 6.11 4.26
N THR A 50 17.87 5.72 2.98
CA THR A 50 17.89 6.65 1.85
C THR A 50 16.77 7.69 1.98
N PRO A 51 17.06 9.00 1.91
CA PRO A 51 16.01 10.02 2.02
C PRO A 51 14.94 9.86 0.95
N VAL A 52 13.72 10.26 1.28
CA VAL A 52 12.53 10.08 0.41
C VAL A 52 12.72 10.70 -0.99
N ASP A 53 13.46 11.79 -1.10
CA ASP A 53 13.77 12.46 -2.38
C ASP A 53 14.57 11.59 -3.37
N PHE A 54 15.14 10.47 -2.92
CA PHE A 54 15.97 9.56 -3.73
C PHE A 54 15.33 8.18 -3.96
N ILE A 55 14.09 7.98 -3.52
CA ILE A 55 13.32 6.75 -3.78
C ILE A 55 11.95 7.12 -4.34
N GLU A 56 11.39 6.26 -5.18
CA GLU A 56 10.01 6.41 -5.64
C GLU A 56 9.09 5.60 -4.70
N ILE A 57 8.06 6.24 -4.15
CA ILE A 57 7.04 5.56 -3.35
C ILE A 57 5.68 5.82 -3.97
N ARG A 58 4.96 4.75 -4.32
CA ARG A 58 3.68 4.89 -5.04
C ARG A 58 2.65 3.82 -4.69
N TRP A 59 1.40 4.13 -4.99
CA TRP A 59 0.32 3.15 -5.03
C TRP A 59 0.39 2.33 -6.32
N ASN A 60 0.20 1.03 -6.22
CA ASN A 60 0.13 0.13 -7.37
C ASN A 60 -0.97 -0.93 -7.15
N ASP A 61 -2.10 -0.79 -7.85
CA ASP A 61 -3.25 -1.69 -7.80
C ASP A 61 -3.06 -2.98 -8.63
N LEU A 62 -1.95 -3.08 -9.38
CA LEU A 62 -1.59 -4.25 -10.18
C LEU A 62 -0.66 -5.23 -9.44
N LEU A 63 -0.40 -5.00 -8.15
CA LEU A 63 0.42 -5.90 -7.30
C LEU A 63 -0.23 -7.27 -7.05
N GLY A 64 -1.47 -7.48 -7.47
CA GLY A 64 -2.20 -8.73 -7.26
C GLY A 64 -2.41 -8.98 -5.77
N ASP A 65 -2.00 -10.15 -5.27
CA ASP A 65 -2.15 -10.54 -3.86
C ASP A 65 -1.08 -9.94 -2.93
N LEU A 66 -0.07 -9.25 -3.46
CA LEU A 66 0.95 -8.60 -2.64
C LEU A 66 0.40 -7.32 -2.02
N ALA A 67 0.61 -7.13 -0.71
CA ALA A 67 0.23 -5.92 -0.01
C ALA A 67 1.24 -4.76 -0.24
N GLY A 68 2.50 -5.10 -0.52
CA GLY A 68 3.57 -4.18 -0.82
C GLY A 68 4.72 -4.88 -1.56
N MET A 69 5.60 -4.09 -2.17
CA MET A 69 6.80 -4.56 -2.84
C MET A 69 7.87 -3.48 -2.90
N CYS A 70 9.09 -3.82 -2.49
CA CYS A 70 10.29 -3.02 -2.72
C CYS A 70 11.12 -3.60 -3.88
N THR A 71 11.28 -2.81 -4.94
CA THR A 71 12.11 -3.16 -6.10
C THR A 71 13.37 -2.30 -6.14
N LYS A 72 14.54 -2.95 -6.11
CA LYS A 72 15.83 -2.29 -6.33
C LYS A 72 16.34 -2.59 -7.73
N THR A 73 16.57 -1.54 -8.51
CA THR A 73 17.16 -1.60 -9.85
C THR A 73 18.46 -0.81 -9.90
N TYR A 74 19.21 -0.96 -10.99
CA TYR A 74 20.38 -0.11 -11.24
C TYR A 74 20.01 1.39 -11.31
N SER A 75 18.81 1.71 -11.81
CA SER A 75 18.34 3.07 -12.02
C SER A 75 17.64 3.71 -10.83
N GLY A 76 17.42 2.96 -9.74
CA GLY A 76 16.74 3.47 -8.56
C GLY A 76 16.03 2.40 -7.76
N THR A 77 15.40 2.84 -6.67
CA THR A 77 14.61 1.98 -5.77
C THR A 77 13.18 2.49 -5.73
N ILE A 78 12.22 1.57 -5.81
CA ILE A 78 10.79 1.85 -5.82
C ILE A 78 10.14 1.03 -4.70
N ILE A 79 9.34 1.67 -3.84
CA ILE A 79 8.43 1.02 -2.91
C ILE A 79 7.02 1.19 -3.44
N GLU A 80 6.32 0.09 -3.63
CA GLU A 80 4.95 0.06 -4.14
C GLU A 80 4.03 -0.55 -3.09
N LEU A 81 2.89 0.09 -2.82
CA LEU A 81 1.87 -0.43 -1.90
C LEU A 81 0.56 -0.68 -2.62
N ASN A 82 -0.15 -1.74 -2.23
CA ASN A 82 -1.40 -2.13 -2.88
C ASN A 82 -2.59 -1.41 -2.23
N PRO A 83 -3.21 -0.44 -2.92
CA PRO A 83 -4.31 0.32 -2.34
C PRO A 83 -5.58 -0.52 -2.18
N ILE A 84 -5.78 -1.57 -2.99
CA ILE A 84 -6.94 -2.47 -2.85
C ILE A 84 -6.83 -3.25 -1.53
N TYR A 85 -5.65 -3.80 -1.24
CA TYR A 85 -5.39 -4.50 0.01
C TYR A 85 -5.57 -3.57 1.21
N LEU A 86 -4.95 -2.39 1.16
CA LEU A 86 -4.94 -1.45 2.28
C LEU A 86 -6.26 -0.71 2.49
N ASN A 87 -7.12 -0.61 1.47
CA ASN A 87 -8.50 -0.19 1.66
C ASN A 87 -9.32 -1.23 2.44
N LYS A 88 -8.98 -2.51 2.31
CA LYS A 88 -9.64 -3.62 3.04
C LYS A 88 -9.06 -3.81 4.46
N TYR A 89 -7.76 -3.65 4.62
CA TYR A 89 -7.03 -3.84 5.88
C TYR A 89 -6.17 -2.59 6.21
N PRO A 90 -6.79 -1.42 6.44
CA PRO A 90 -6.08 -0.16 6.64
C PRO A 90 -5.18 -0.15 7.89
N GLU A 91 -5.52 -0.93 8.91
CA GLU A 91 -4.73 -1.09 10.13
C GLU A 91 -3.38 -1.75 9.88
N GLU A 92 -3.19 -2.47 8.77
CA GLU A 92 -1.93 -3.11 8.42
C GLU A 92 -0.93 -2.16 7.75
N PHE A 93 -1.36 -0.94 7.39
CA PHE A 93 -0.52 0.04 6.71
C PHE A 93 0.84 0.26 7.38
N PRO A 94 0.94 0.50 8.71
CA PRO A 94 2.24 0.70 9.38
C PRO A 94 3.16 -0.52 9.24
N SER A 95 2.62 -1.74 9.41
CA SER A 95 3.40 -2.96 9.27
C SER A 95 3.91 -3.11 7.84
N ILE A 96 3.07 -2.89 6.83
CA ILE A 96 3.41 -3.13 5.43
C ILE A 96 4.44 -2.12 4.95
N ILE A 97 4.26 -0.82 5.18
CA ILE A 97 5.24 0.17 4.71
C ILE A 97 6.60 -0.04 5.38
N VAL A 98 6.63 -0.34 6.70
CA VAL A 98 7.89 -0.58 7.40
C VAL A 98 8.54 -1.90 6.95
N HIS A 99 7.74 -2.93 6.63
CA HIS A 99 8.25 -4.15 5.98
C HIS A 99 9.02 -3.81 4.70
N GLU A 100 8.41 -3.03 3.80
CA GLU A 100 9.09 -2.63 2.56
C GLU A 100 10.31 -1.74 2.81
N MET A 101 10.30 -0.93 3.88
CA MET A 101 11.47 -0.14 4.28
C MET A 101 12.64 -1.00 4.77
N ILE A 102 12.39 -2.14 5.44
CA ILE A 102 13.47 -3.08 5.82
C ILE A 102 14.16 -3.63 4.57
N HIS A 103 13.40 -3.88 3.50
CA HIS A 103 13.97 -4.27 2.21
C HIS A 103 14.86 -3.21 1.59
N LEU A 104 14.96 -1.97 2.10
CA LEU A 104 16.01 -1.04 1.70
C LEU A 104 17.40 -1.46 2.22
N ILE A 105 17.45 -2.19 3.33
CA ILE A 105 18.68 -2.68 3.97
C ILE A 105 19.02 -4.11 3.50
N THR A 106 18.02 -4.93 3.21
CA THR A 106 18.18 -6.34 2.82
C THR A 106 17.70 -6.59 1.38
N LEU A 107 17.84 -7.82 0.88
CA LEU A 107 17.29 -8.24 -0.43
C LEU A 107 16.21 -9.31 -0.30
N ASP A 108 16.22 -10.05 0.80
CA ASP A 108 15.33 -11.14 1.12
C ASP A 108 14.98 -11.11 2.62
N HIS A 109 14.15 -12.07 3.03
CA HIS A 109 13.75 -12.29 4.42
C HIS A 109 14.76 -13.14 5.22
N GLY A 110 16.06 -13.02 4.92
CA GLY A 110 17.12 -13.70 5.67
C GLY A 110 17.33 -13.15 7.09
N ASP A 111 18.37 -13.63 7.78
CA ASP A 111 18.62 -13.32 9.20
C ASP A 111 18.61 -11.82 9.50
N ARG A 112 19.25 -11.00 8.66
CA ARG A 112 19.29 -9.54 8.84
C ARG A 112 17.91 -8.88 8.75
N PHE A 113 17.01 -9.42 7.92
CA PHE A 113 15.63 -8.93 7.84
C PHE A 113 14.90 -9.25 9.14
N LEU A 114 15.04 -10.49 9.62
CA LEU A 114 14.41 -10.95 10.86
C LEU A 114 14.94 -10.20 12.09
N GLU A 115 16.22 -9.88 12.13
CA GLU A 115 16.83 -9.03 13.16
C GLU A 115 16.19 -7.63 13.19
N GLU A 116 15.97 -7.00 12.04
CA GLU A 116 15.30 -5.70 11.96
C GLU A 116 13.83 -5.77 12.36
N VAL A 117 13.12 -6.84 11.95
CA VAL A 117 11.74 -7.11 12.40
C VAL A 117 11.68 -7.23 13.93
N GLU A 118 12.57 -8.02 14.53
CA GLU A 118 12.61 -8.20 15.99
C GLU A 118 12.97 -6.87 16.69
N ARG A 119 13.94 -6.13 16.15
CA ARG A 119 14.34 -4.82 16.69
C ARG A 119 13.17 -3.84 16.68
N ILE A 120 12.43 -3.74 15.58
CA ILE A 120 11.29 -2.81 15.45
C ILE A 120 10.09 -3.29 16.28
N SER A 121 9.88 -4.59 16.41
CA SER A 121 8.87 -5.16 17.31
C SER A 121 9.10 -4.76 18.76
N LYS A 122 10.37 -4.70 19.22
CA LYS A 122 10.74 -4.18 20.54
C LYS A 122 10.49 -2.67 20.70
N LEU A 123 10.36 -1.93 19.60
CA LEU A 123 9.99 -0.51 19.58
C LEU A 123 8.47 -0.29 19.52
N GLY A 124 7.67 -1.36 19.43
CA GLY A 124 6.21 -1.32 19.55
C GLY A 124 5.43 -1.48 18.24
N LEU A 125 6.10 -1.75 17.11
CA LEU A 125 5.42 -2.09 15.86
C LEU A 125 5.63 -3.57 15.52
N GLU A 126 4.54 -4.34 15.57
CA GLU A 126 4.53 -5.71 15.07
C GLU A 126 4.56 -5.70 13.53
N ILE A 127 5.58 -6.33 12.95
CA ILE A 127 5.75 -6.43 11.49
C ILE A 127 5.43 -7.84 11.04
N ASN A 128 4.43 -7.97 10.16
CA ASN A 128 4.14 -9.23 9.48
C ASN A 128 5.20 -9.53 8.42
N VAL A 129 5.81 -10.73 8.48
CA VAL A 129 6.80 -11.19 7.49
C VAL A 129 6.13 -11.64 6.18
N TYR A 130 4.87 -12.08 6.26
CA TYR A 130 4.07 -12.49 5.10
C TYR A 130 2.74 -11.75 5.12
N CYS A 131 2.15 -11.55 3.94
CA CYS A 131 0.78 -11.03 3.84
C CYS A 131 -0.16 -11.94 4.64
N LYS A 132 -0.91 -11.35 5.56
CA LYS A 132 -1.79 -12.10 6.47
C LYS A 132 -3.07 -12.56 5.75
N HIS A 133 -3.50 -11.79 4.76
CA HIS A 133 -4.75 -11.99 4.05
C HIS A 133 -4.50 -12.25 2.56
N ASN A 134 -5.35 -13.08 1.95
CA ASN A 134 -5.36 -13.32 0.52
C ASN A 134 -6.60 -12.64 -0.09
N LEU A 135 -6.41 -11.82 -1.13
CA LEU A 135 -7.50 -11.08 -1.76
C LEU A 135 -8.48 -11.99 -2.52
N SER A 136 -8.03 -13.17 -2.95
CA SER A 136 -8.80 -14.12 -3.77
C SER A 136 -9.79 -15.02 -2.99
N VAL A 137 -9.80 -15.00 -1.65
CA VAL A 137 -10.56 -15.97 -0.83
C VAL A 137 -11.97 -15.46 -0.43
N GLU A 138 -12.34 -14.23 -0.81
CA GLU A 138 -13.68 -13.69 -0.56
C GLU A 138 -14.38 -13.32 -1.88
N GLY A 139 -14.89 -14.36 -2.55
CA GLY A 139 -15.81 -14.28 -3.69
C GLY A 139 -17.10 -15.04 -3.41
#